data_AF-A0A1Z4V4A3-F1
#
_entry.id   AF-A0A1Z4V4A3-F1
#
_cell.length_a   1.000
_cell.length_b   1.000
_cell.length_c   1.000
_cell.angle_alpha   90.00
_cell.angle_beta   90.00
_cell.angle_gamma   90.00
#
_symmetry.space_group_name_H-M   'P 1'
#
loop_
_entity.id
_entity.type
_entity.pdbx_description
1 polymer ?
#
loop_
_entity_poly.entity_id
_entity_poly.type
_entity_poly.pdbx_seq_one_letter_code
_entity_poly.pdbx_strand_id
1 'polypeptide(L)'
;MQPENLQVGLFGLNHSNRDFSQRESWGKNQFNNSFPASLACYMYQKGLKLNYLTLDKQLKIQYQEIDISQIFGITPLSDHLFFSFESDYVPYRKIVVGKLPRVD
;
A
#
# COMPACT_ATOMS: atom_id res chain seq x y z
N MET A 1 20.09 16.62 20.18
CA MET A 1 19.54 15.55 19.33
C MET A 1 19.94 15.89 17.91
N GLN A 2 20.78 15.06 17.28
CA GLN A 2 21.01 15.18 15.84
C GLN A 2 19.66 14.93 15.15
N PRO A 3 19.31 15.67 14.09
CA PRO A 3 18.15 15.31 13.30
C PRO A 3 18.41 13.89 12.79
N GLU A 4 17.46 12.98 13.02
CA GLU A 4 17.45 11.70 12.33
C GLU A 4 17.66 11.97 10.83
N ASN A 5 18.55 11.19 10.20
CA ASN A 5 18.82 11.28 8.78
C ASN A 5 17.48 11.23 8.02
N LEU A 6 16.97 12.39 7.61
CA LEU A 6 15.65 12.52 7.03
C LEU A 6 15.72 12.03 5.59
N GLN A 7 15.62 10.71 5.40
CA GLN A 7 15.59 10.10 4.09
C GLN A 7 14.27 10.49 3.40
N VAL A 8 14.37 11.03 2.19
CA VAL A 8 13.20 11.35 1.36
C VAL A 8 12.42 10.06 1.11
N GLY A 9 11.12 10.07 1.39
CA GLY A 9 10.30 8.88 1.25
C GLY A 9 8.81 9.13 1.41
N LEU A 10 8.03 8.10 1.10
CA LEU A 10 6.61 8.04 1.37
C LEU A 10 6.37 7.48 2.77
N PHE A 11 5.58 8.19 3.58
CA PHE A 11 5.30 7.84 4.97
C PHE A 11 4.81 6.39 5.13
N GLY A 12 5.40 5.66 6.07
CA GLY A 12 5.03 4.29 6.44
C GLY A 12 5.50 3.19 5.48
N LEU A 13 6.03 3.54 4.30
CA LEU A 13 6.55 2.56 3.34
C LEU A 13 8.01 2.19 3.64
N ASN A 14 8.27 1.69 4.85
CA ASN A 14 9.62 1.40 5.35
C ASN A 14 10.29 0.21 4.63
N HIS A 15 9.50 -0.77 4.23
CA HIS A 15 9.97 -1.95 3.49
C HIS A 15 9.17 -2.09 2.20
N SER A 16 9.83 -1.91 1.07
CA SER A 16 9.20 -1.83 -0.24
C SER A 16 10.14 -2.35 -1.32
N ASN A 17 9.57 -2.84 -2.42
CA ASN A 17 10.33 -3.12 -3.65
C ASN A 17 10.70 -1.84 -4.44
N ARG A 18 10.37 -0.66 -3.91
CA ARG A 18 10.71 0.66 -4.44
C ARG A 18 11.57 1.45 -3.46
N ASP A 19 12.60 2.11 -3.98
CA ASP A 19 13.46 3.01 -3.21
C ASP A 19 13.06 4.48 -3.47
N PHE A 20 12.37 5.09 -2.51
CA PHE A 20 11.88 6.48 -2.63
C PHE A 20 12.96 7.54 -2.43
N SER A 21 14.21 7.16 -2.13
CA SER A 21 15.34 8.08 -2.24
C SER A 21 15.75 8.34 -3.70
N GLN A 22 15.31 7.48 -4.63
CA GLN A 22 15.61 7.56 -6.05
C GLN A 22 14.52 8.28 -6.82
N ARG A 23 14.92 9.06 -7.84
CA ARG A 23 14.01 9.89 -8.65
C ARG A 23 12.97 9.05 -9.39
N GLU A 24 13.35 7.85 -9.80
CA GLU A 24 12.54 6.92 -10.58
C GLU A 24 11.23 6.55 -9.85
N SER A 25 11.28 6.45 -8.51
CA SER A 25 10.13 6.15 -7.66
C SER A 25 9.11 7.29 -7.58
N TRP A 26 9.48 8.49 -8.03
CA TRP A 26 8.60 9.67 -8.08
C TRP A 26 7.99 9.90 -9.48
N GLY A 27 8.21 8.98 -10.42
CA GLY A 27 7.51 8.98 -11.70
C GLY A 27 6.00 8.83 -11.54
N LYS A 28 5.23 9.29 -12.53
CA LYS A 28 3.75 9.30 -12.53
C LYS A 28 3.15 7.97 -12.05
N ASN A 29 3.55 6.85 -12.64
CA ASN A 29 2.96 5.55 -12.35
C ASN A 29 3.41 5.02 -10.99
N GLN A 30 4.70 5.17 -10.68
CA GLN A 30 5.22 4.69 -9.41
C GLN A 30 4.63 5.45 -8.22
N PHE A 31 4.64 6.78 -8.28
CA PHE A 31 4.04 7.59 -7.22
C PHE A 31 2.55 7.33 -7.06
N ASN A 32 1.77 7.30 -8.16
CA ASN A 32 0.31 7.12 -8.08
C ASN A 32 -0.10 5.75 -7.52
N ASN A 33 0.71 4.72 -7.74
CA ASN A 33 0.48 3.40 -7.17
C ASN A 33 0.88 3.33 -5.68
N SER A 34 1.98 3.99 -5.30
CA SER A 34 2.51 3.92 -3.92
C SER A 34 1.87 4.92 -2.95
N PHE A 35 1.45 6.09 -3.43
CA PHE A 35 0.92 7.16 -2.60
C PHE A 35 -0.33 6.76 -1.80
N PRO A 36 -1.33 6.05 -2.35
CA PRO A 36 -2.50 5.63 -1.57
C PRO A 36 -2.14 4.74 -0.36
N ALA A 37 -1.17 3.83 -0.52
CA ALA A 37 -0.70 2.99 0.59
C ALA A 37 0.00 3.82 1.67
N SER A 38 0.80 4.82 1.27
CA SER A 38 1.44 5.75 2.19
C SER A 38 0.44 6.63 2.94
N LEU A 39 -0.56 7.16 2.22
CA LEU A 39 -1.64 7.95 2.82
C LEU A 39 -2.42 7.11 3.83
N ALA A 40 -2.68 5.83 3.54
CA ALA A 40 -3.29 4.91 4.49
C ALA A 40 -2.42 4.76 5.75
N CYS A 41 -1.10 4.56 5.63
CA CYS A 41 -0.23 4.51 6.79
C CYS A 41 -0.31 5.80 7.63
N TYR A 42 -0.34 6.96 6.97
CA TYR A 42 -0.46 8.25 7.64
C TYR A 42 -1.81 8.40 8.37
N MET A 43 -2.91 8.02 7.73
CA MET A 43 -4.24 8.03 8.33
C MET A 43 -4.31 7.12 9.56
N TYR A 44 -3.68 5.95 9.50
CA TYR A 44 -3.55 5.05 10.65
C TYR A 44 -2.81 5.74 11.81
N GLN A 45 -1.67 6.39 11.54
CA GLN A 45 -0.93 7.13 12.57
C GLN A 45 -1.77 8.26 13.19
N LYS A 46 -2.68 8.86 12.42
CA LYS A 46 -3.61 9.90 12.89
C LYS A 46 -4.87 9.35 13.58
N GLY A 47 -5.01 8.02 13.69
CA GLY A 47 -6.20 7.39 14.25
C GLY A 47 -7.45 7.57 13.38
N LEU A 48 -7.28 7.82 12.08
CA LEU A 48 -8.37 7.98 11.12
C LEU A 48 -8.69 6.65 10.46
N LYS A 49 -9.98 6.29 10.46
CA LYS A 49 -10.49 5.14 9.71
C LYS A 49 -10.82 5.54 8.27
N LEU A 50 -10.85 4.56 7.39
CA LEU A 50 -11.20 4.76 5.99
C LEU A 50 -12.68 4.49 5.77
N ASN A 51 -13.33 5.37 5.00
CA ASN A 51 -14.71 5.14 4.53
C ASN A 51 -14.70 4.15 3.37
N TYR A 52 -15.35 3.00 3.55
CA TYR A 52 -15.48 1.95 2.57
C TYR A 52 -16.94 1.72 2.18
N LEU A 53 -17.13 1.40 0.90
CA LEU A 53 -18.34 0.78 0.41
C LEU A 53 -18.24 -0.72 0.66
N THR A 54 -19.20 -1.27 1.39
CA THR A 54 -19.30 -2.73 1.62
C THR A 54 -20.65 -3.23 1.13
N LEU A 55 -20.75 -4.54 0.96
CA LEU A 55 -22.01 -5.21 0.64
C LEU A 55 -22.56 -5.89 1.89
N ASP A 56 -23.84 -5.69 2.17
CA ASP A 56 -24.54 -6.45 3.21
C ASP A 56 -24.83 -7.89 2.77
N LYS A 57 -25.49 -8.67 3.63
CA LYS A 57 -25.86 -10.07 3.35
C LYS A 57 -26.85 -10.21 2.19
N GLN A 58 -27.49 -9.12 1.77
CA GLN A 58 -28.44 -9.03 0.67
C GLN A 58 -27.82 -8.36 -0.57
N LEU A 59 -26.48 -8.17 -0.59
CA LEU A 59 -25.73 -7.53 -1.66
C LEU A 59 -26.12 -6.06 -1.89
N LYS A 60 -26.61 -5.36 -0.86
CA LYS A 60 -26.86 -3.92 -0.91
C LYS A 60 -25.63 -3.15 -0.45
N ILE A 61 -25.39 -2.02 -1.11
CA ILE A 61 -24.29 -1.12 -0.78
C ILE A 61 -24.58 -0.43 0.56
N GLN A 62 -23.60 -0.46 1.47
CA GLN A 62 -23.60 0.30 2.71
C GLN A 62 -22.25 0.97 2.91
N TYR A 63 -22.22 2.01 3.76
CA TYR A 63 -21.02 2.74 4.12
C TYR A 63 -20.52 2.26 5.48
N GLN A 64 -19.23 1.95 5.58
CA GLN A 64 -18.61 1.53 6.82
C GLN A 64 -17.23 2.16 6.97
N GLU A 65 -16.87 2.52 8.20
CA GLU A 65 -15.49 2.82 8.55
C GLU A 65 -14.71 1.54 8.83
N ILE A 66 -13.59 1.35 8.15
CA ILE A 66 -12.70 0.21 8.31
C ILE A 66 -11.34 0.69 8.80
N ASP A 67 -10.79 -0.01 9.79
CA ASP A 67 -9.43 0.25 10.26
C ASP A 67 -8.41 -0.27 9.24
N ILE A 68 -7.34 0.49 9.03
CA ILE A 68 -6.34 0.19 8.00
C ILE A 68 -5.60 -1.11 8.32
N SER A 69 -5.44 -1.44 9.60
CA SER A 69 -4.88 -2.74 10.03
C SER A 69 -5.74 -3.93 9.59
N GLN A 70 -7.07 -3.76 9.46
CA GLN A 70 -7.94 -4.81 8.95
C GLN A 70 -7.77 -5.00 7.44
N ILE A 71 -7.49 -3.92 6.71
CA ILE A 71 -7.26 -3.96 5.26
C ILE A 71 -5.90 -4.59 4.95
N PHE A 72 -4.86 -4.21 5.69
CA PHE A 72 -3.52 -4.78 5.52
C PHE A 72 -3.36 -6.16 6.16
N GLY A 73 -4.25 -6.53 7.08
CA GLY A 73 -4.14 -7.75 7.89
C GLY A 73 -3.05 -7.70 8.97
N ILE A 74 -2.38 -6.55 9.11
CA ILE A 74 -1.34 -6.26 10.10
C ILE A 74 -1.32 -4.74 10.37
N THR A 75 -0.75 -4.32 11.49
CA THR A 75 -0.50 -2.91 11.79
C THR A 75 0.24 -2.22 10.62
N PRO A 76 -0.26 -1.09 10.09
CA PRO A 76 0.34 -0.39 8.93
C PRO A 76 1.78 0.12 9.12
N LEU A 77 2.23 0.26 10.36
CA LEU A 77 3.59 0.69 10.72
C LEU A 77 4.44 -0.46 11.27
N SER A 78 4.04 -1.71 11.01
CA SER A 78 4.79 -2.89 11.43
C SER A 78 6.08 -3.06 10.63
N ASP A 79 7.19 -3.37 11.29
CA ASP A 79 8.46 -3.74 10.64
C ASP A 79 8.36 -5.07 9.86
N HIS A 80 7.26 -5.83 10.05
CA HIS A 80 6.99 -7.06 9.31
C HIS A 80 6.11 -6.85 8.07
N LEU A 81 5.70 -5.61 7.78
CA LEU A 81 4.91 -5.29 6.58
C LEU A 81 5.83 -4.93 5.41
N PHE A 82 5.66 -5.61 4.28
CA PHE A 82 6.38 -5.34 3.03
C PHE A 82 5.42 -4.94 1.91
N PHE A 83 5.70 -3.82 1.24
CA PHE A 83 4.92 -3.34 0.10
C PHE A 83 5.55 -3.78 -1.22
N SER A 84 4.89 -4.69 -1.93
CA SER A 84 5.36 -5.21 -3.22
C SER A 84 4.51 -4.64 -4.36
N PHE A 85 4.81 -3.42 -4.81
CA PHE A 85 4.07 -2.75 -5.88
C PHE A 85 4.33 -3.43 -7.23
N GLU A 86 3.30 -3.57 -8.07
CA GLU A 86 3.38 -4.16 -9.43
C GLU A 86 4.04 -5.56 -9.48
N SER A 87 4.12 -6.21 -8.33
CA SER A 87 4.71 -7.53 -8.21
C SER A 87 3.66 -8.59 -8.47
N ASP A 88 4.09 -9.70 -9.05
CA ASP A 88 3.18 -10.79 -9.33
C ASP A 88 2.83 -11.55 -8.04
N TYR A 89 1.57 -11.94 -7.92
CA TYR A 89 1.15 -12.79 -6.82
C TYR A 89 1.57 -14.24 -7.11
N VAL A 90 2.70 -14.64 -6.53
CA VAL A 90 3.38 -15.92 -6.77
C VAL A 90 2.44 -17.13 -6.76
N PRO A 91 1.45 -17.26 -5.86
CA PRO A 91 0.54 -18.40 -5.85
C PRO A 91 -0.24 -18.60 -7.17
N TYR A 92 -0.52 -17.54 -7.92
CA TYR A 92 -1.22 -17.63 -9.20
C TYR A 92 -0.29 -17.73 -10.41
N ARG A 93 1.03 -17.65 -10.23
CA ARG A 93 1.98 -17.75 -11.35
C ARG A 93 1.83 -19.06 -12.14
N LYS A 94 1.47 -20.17 -11.47
CA LYS A 94 1.32 -21.50 -12.08
C LYS A 94 0.12 -21.63 -13.03
N ILE A 95 -0.89 -20.75 -12.90
CA ILE A 95 -2.09 -20.78 -13.75
C ILE A 95 -2.04 -19.75 -14.88
N VAL A 96 -0.99 -18.94 -14.95
CA VAL A 96 -0.79 -17.98 -16.04
C VAL A 96 -0.35 -18.74 -17.29
N VAL A 97 -1.14 -18.64 -18.35
CA VAL A 97 -0.76 -19.07 -19.69
C VAL A 97 -0.19 -17.88 -20.45
N GLY A 98 1.06 -17.98 -20.91
CA GLY A 98 1.77 -16.89 -21.59
C GLY A 98 2.60 -16.02 -20.64
N LYS A 99 2.82 -14.75 -21.01
CA LYS A 99 3.55 -13.77 -20.18
C LYS A 99 2.56 -12.76 -19.62
N LEU A 100 2.69 -12.43 -18.33
CA LEU A 100 1.99 -11.29 -17.76
C LEU A 100 2.48 -10.02 -18.47
N PRO A 101 1.57 -9.11 -18.87
CA PRO A 101 1.97 -7.82 -19.39
C PRO A 101 2.80 -7.08 -18.33
N ARG A 102 3.83 -6.35 -18.76
CA ARG A 102 4.51 -5.44 -17.86
C ARG A 102 3.55 -4.32 -17.52
N VAL A 103 3.41 -4.04 -16.23
CA VAL A 103 2.83 -2.78 -15.77
C VAL A 103 3.99 -1.78 -15.81
N ASP A 104 3.81 -0.72 -16.60
CA ASP A 104 4.76 0.35 -16.85
C ASP A 104 4.72 1.44 -15.78
#